data_AF-A0A1Y3BAM0-F1
#
_entry.id   AF-A0A1Y3BAM0-F1
#
_cell.length_a   1.000
_cell.length_b   1.000
_cell.length_c   1.000
_cell.angle_alpha   90.00
_cell.angle_beta   90.00
_cell.angle_gamma   90.00
#
_symmetry.space_group_name_H-M   'P 1'
#
loop_
_entity.id
_entity.type
_entity.pdbx_description
1 polymer ?
#
loop_
_entity_poly.entity_id
_entity_poly.type
_entity_poly.pdbx_seq_one_letter_code
_entity_poly.pdbx_strand_id
1 'polypeptide(L)'
;MEVIKRIFLTFTKNNTQMEMTKQEFFAASQQMYQITPLEMDILFQLVSHLRQPNGKIGYDDLERLSPQHSLQFVSKFDASKSHPSISQEPRTVGIQILESVYRFTLGSIAGATGATVVYPIDL
;
A
#
# COMPACT_ATOMS: atom_id res chain seq x y z
N MET A 1 14.34 -6.26 -9.72
CA MET A 1 14.70 -7.47 -8.97
C MET A 1 14.76 -7.11 -7.50
N GLU A 2 13.90 -7.70 -6.68
CA GLU A 2 13.88 -7.46 -5.24
C GLU A 2 15.19 -7.92 -4.61
N VAL A 3 15.71 -7.11 -3.68
CA VAL A 3 17.04 -7.29 -3.07
C VAL A 3 17.17 -8.68 -2.43
N ILE A 4 16.15 -9.13 -1.70
CA ILE A 4 16.23 -10.38 -0.93
C ILE A 4 16.26 -11.63 -1.84
N LYS A 5 15.57 -11.59 -3.00
CA LYS A 5 15.69 -12.65 -4.01
C LYS A 5 17.08 -12.72 -4.61
N ARG A 6 17.72 -11.55 -4.83
CA ARG A 6 19.09 -11.51 -5.36
C ARG A 6 20.08 -12.10 -4.35
N ILE A 7 19.95 -11.77 -3.06
CA ILE A 7 20.78 -12.34 -1.99
C ILE A 7 20.64 -13.87 -1.97
N PHE A 8 19.41 -14.37 -1.98
CA PHE A 8 19.13 -15.81 -2.01
C PHE A 8 19.81 -16.49 -3.21
N LEU A 9 19.59 -15.99 -4.43
CA LEU A 9 20.15 -16.60 -5.65
C LEU A 9 21.67 -16.54 -5.71
N THR A 10 22.28 -15.47 -5.19
CA THR A 10 23.74 -15.37 -5.13
C THR A 10 24.32 -16.35 -4.11
N PHE A 11 23.66 -16.57 -2.98
CA PHE A 11 24.10 -17.55 -1.99
C PHE A 11 23.91 -18.99 -2.48
N THR A 12 22.76 -19.31 -3.07
CA THR A 12 22.45 -20.67 -3.54
C THR A 12 23.03 -21.01 -4.92
N LYS A 13 23.82 -20.11 -5.53
CA LYS A 13 24.36 -20.27 -6.89
C LYS A 13 23.26 -20.61 -7.90
N ASN A 14 22.14 -19.90 -7.83
CA ASN A 14 20.97 -20.06 -8.68
C ASN A 14 20.19 -21.38 -8.48
N ASN A 15 20.41 -22.09 -7.37
CA ASN A 15 19.62 -23.24 -6.97
C ASN A 15 18.37 -22.80 -6.19
N THR A 16 17.19 -23.09 -6.72
CA THR A 16 15.89 -22.73 -6.11
C THR A 16 15.34 -23.79 -5.16
N GLN A 17 15.89 -25.01 -5.20
CA GLN A 17 15.46 -26.15 -4.37
C GLN A 17 16.15 -26.17 -2.99
N MET A 18 17.18 -25.36 -2.80
CA MET A 18 17.92 -25.28 -1.55
C MET A 18 17.15 -24.44 -0.54
N GLU A 19 17.02 -24.93 0.68
CA GLU A 19 16.49 -24.14 1.79
C GLU A 19 17.64 -23.63 2.66
N MET A 20 17.47 -22.44 3.23
CA MET A 20 18.48 -21.79 4.07
C MET A 20 17.92 -21.36 5.42
N THR A 21 18.77 -21.41 6.45
CA THR A 21 18.41 -20.99 7.80
C THR A 21 18.51 -19.46 7.97
N LYS A 22 17.90 -18.92 9.03
CA LYS A 22 17.98 -17.49 9.38
C LYS A 22 19.41 -16.98 9.52
N GLN A 23 20.29 -17.79 10.10
CA GLN A 23 21.69 -17.43 10.34
C GLN A 23 22.48 -17.35 9.04
N GLU A 24 22.31 -18.34 8.16
CA GLU A 24 22.95 -18.36 6.84
C GLU A 24 22.46 -17.20 5.98
N PHE A 25 21.15 -16.90 6.01
CA PHE A 25 20.59 -15.76 5.29
C PHE A 25 21.16 -14.45 5.80
N PHE A 26 21.21 -14.26 7.11
CA PHE A 26 21.74 -13.04 7.70
C PHE A 26 23.22 -12.84 7.37
N ALA A 27 24.03 -13.90 7.39
CA ALA A 27 25.42 -13.83 6.99
C ALA A 27 25.56 -13.44 5.51
N ALA A 28 24.77 -14.06 4.63
CA ALA A 28 24.76 -13.74 3.19
C ALA A 28 24.29 -12.31 2.92
N SER A 29 23.31 -11.81 3.69
CA SER A 29 22.85 -10.44 3.53
C SER A 29 23.97 -9.47 3.85
N GLN A 30 24.70 -9.63 4.96
CA GLN A 30 25.79 -8.70 5.32
C GLN A 30 26.86 -8.52 4.22
N GLN A 31 27.08 -9.51 3.37
CA GLN A 31 28.06 -9.42 2.28
C GLN A 31 27.58 -8.61 1.08
N MET A 32 26.27 -8.57 0.82
CA MET A 32 25.69 -7.97 -0.39
C MET A 32 24.85 -6.73 -0.12
N TYR A 33 24.19 -6.69 1.04
CA TYR A 33 23.21 -5.67 1.40
C TYR A 33 23.05 -5.55 2.93
N GLN A 34 23.10 -4.34 3.47
CA GLN A 34 22.93 -4.11 4.91
C GLN A 34 21.46 -4.28 5.34
N ILE A 35 20.98 -5.52 5.38
CA ILE A 35 19.67 -5.87 5.95
C ILE A 35 19.79 -5.81 7.47
N THR A 36 18.85 -5.12 8.10
CA THR A 36 18.81 -4.99 9.56
C THR A 36 18.33 -6.30 10.21
N PRO A 37 18.75 -6.60 11.45
CA PRO A 37 18.23 -7.77 12.17
C PRO A 37 16.71 -7.79 12.29
N LEU A 38 16.07 -6.61 12.38
CA LEU A 38 14.61 -6.47 12.44
C LEU A 38 13.94 -6.86 11.13
N GLU A 39 14.45 -6.39 9.99
CA GLU A 39 13.93 -6.78 8.67
C GLU A 39 14.06 -8.28 8.44
N MET A 40 15.16 -8.87 8.90
CA MET A 40 15.37 -10.31 8.83
C MET A 40 14.35 -11.07 9.67
N ASP A 41 14.03 -10.56 10.86
CA ASP A 41 13.04 -11.18 11.72
C ASP A 41 11.62 -11.10 11.13
N ILE A 42 11.25 -9.93 10.59
CA ILE A 42 9.97 -9.75 9.88
C ILE A 42 9.87 -10.72 8.71
N LEU A 43 10.94 -10.90 7.93
CA LEU A 43 10.95 -11.86 6.81
C LEU A 43 10.62 -13.27 7.31
N PHE A 44 11.34 -13.78 8.32
CA PHE A 44 11.14 -15.13 8.82
C PHE A 44 9.79 -15.31 9.51
N GLN A 45 9.29 -14.28 10.18
CA GLN A 45 7.96 -14.27 10.76
C GLN A 45 6.90 -14.39 9.66
N LEU A 46 7.00 -13.62 8.57
CA LEU A 46 6.07 -13.72 7.44
C LEU A 46 6.11 -15.10 6.78
N VAL A 47 7.30 -15.68 6.57
CA VAL A 47 7.44 -17.05 6.06
C VAL A 47 6.75 -18.05 6.99
N SER A 48 6.92 -17.91 8.31
CA SER A 48 6.28 -18.78 9.31
C SER A 48 4.75 -18.69 9.34
N HIS A 49 4.18 -17.59 8.85
CA HIS A 49 2.74 -17.45 8.67
C HIS A 49 2.25 -18.07 7.36
N LEU A 50 3.08 -18.08 6.32
CA LEU A 50 2.75 -18.66 5.01
C LEU A 50 2.93 -20.19 4.96
N ARG A 51 3.87 -20.72 5.73
CA ARG A 51 4.27 -22.13 5.74
C ARG A 51 4.50 -22.61 7.18
N GLN A 52 4.44 -23.92 7.39
CA GLN A 52 4.73 -24.53 8.69
C GLN A 52 6.09 -24.02 9.24
N PRO A 53 6.18 -23.73 10.55
CA PRO A 53 7.35 -23.09 11.15
C PRO A 53 8.55 -24.04 11.16
N ASN A 54 9.33 -24.03 10.08
CA ASN A 54 10.51 -24.88 9.91
C ASN A 54 11.84 -24.14 10.16
N GLY A 55 11.79 -22.82 10.42
CA GLY A 55 12.99 -21.99 10.63
C GLY A 55 13.90 -21.86 9.39
N LYS A 56 13.40 -22.31 8.24
CA LYS A 56 14.08 -22.28 6.95
C LYS A 56 13.25 -21.50 5.94
N ILE A 57 13.93 -20.90 4.98
CA ILE A 57 13.32 -20.16 3.89
C ILE A 57 13.74 -20.76 2.55
N GLY A 58 12.78 -20.92 1.64
CA GLY A 58 13.00 -21.40 0.27
C GLY A 58 12.60 -20.35 -0.76
N TYR A 59 13.03 -20.53 -2.01
CA TYR A 59 12.76 -19.58 -3.08
C TYR A 59 11.24 -19.34 -3.31
N ASP A 60 10.43 -20.38 -3.20
CA ASP A 60 8.95 -20.30 -3.34
C ASP A 60 8.33 -19.33 -2.33
N ASP A 61 8.83 -19.28 -1.08
CA ASP A 61 8.30 -18.34 -0.10
C ASP A 61 8.65 -16.90 -0.46
N LEU A 62 9.88 -16.65 -0.94
CA LEU A 62 10.29 -15.32 -1.39
C LEU A 62 9.45 -14.86 -2.58
N GLU A 63 9.04 -15.78 -3.45
CA GLU A 63 8.16 -15.50 -4.57
C GLU A 63 6.73 -15.16 -4.11
N ARG A 64 6.20 -15.85 -3.12
CA ARG A 64 4.89 -15.52 -2.52
C ARG A 64 4.90 -14.22 -1.73
N LEU A 65 6.01 -13.92 -1.05
CA LEU A 65 6.18 -12.69 -0.27
C LEU A 65 6.40 -11.46 -1.14
N SER A 66 6.94 -11.66 -2.35
CA SER A 66 7.09 -10.56 -3.27
C SER A 66 5.73 -10.01 -3.67
N PRO A 67 5.48 -8.69 -3.54
CA PRO A 67 4.33 -8.08 -4.16
C PRO A 67 4.42 -8.32 -5.67
N GLN A 68 3.66 -9.31 -6.17
CA GLN A 68 3.44 -9.54 -7.59
C GLN A 68 2.78 -8.29 -8.18
N HIS A 69 3.60 -7.33 -8.59
CA HIS A 69 3.22 -6.17 -9.38
C HIS A 69 1.85 -5.57 -9.01
N SER A 70 1.59 -5.30 -7.72
CA SER A 70 0.42 -4.55 -7.28
C SER A 70 0.57 -3.03 -7.54
N LEU A 71 1.44 -2.64 -8.47
CA LEU A 71 1.45 -1.32 -9.08
C LEU A 71 0.13 -0.98 -9.79
N GLN A 72 -0.80 -1.94 -9.94
CA GLN A 72 -2.17 -1.66 -10.36
C GLN A 72 -3.07 -1.08 -9.25
N PHE A 73 -2.65 -1.06 -7.98
CA PHE A 73 -3.48 -0.50 -6.90
C PHE A 73 -3.32 1.02 -6.76
N VAL A 74 -2.17 1.59 -7.14
CA VAL A 74 -1.93 3.03 -7.04
C VAL A 74 -2.51 3.80 -8.25
N SER A 75 -2.73 3.15 -9.40
CA SER A 75 -3.45 3.77 -10.53
C SER A 75 -4.95 3.92 -10.32
N LYS A 76 -5.52 3.44 -9.21
CA LYS A 76 -6.92 3.67 -8.84
C LYS A 76 -7.12 4.87 -7.90
N PHE A 77 -6.03 5.49 -7.44
CA PHE A 77 -6.05 6.79 -6.78
C PHE A 77 -5.91 7.96 -7.78
N ASP A 78 -6.28 7.74 -9.04
CA ASP A 78 -6.73 8.85 -9.86
C ASP A 78 -7.94 9.49 -9.15
N ALA A 79 -7.73 10.70 -8.62
CA ALA A 79 -8.70 11.61 -8.05
C ALA A 79 -9.79 12.08 -9.06
N SER A 80 -10.08 11.26 -10.07
CA SER A 80 -10.99 11.51 -11.18
C SER A 80 -12.24 10.62 -11.12
N LYS A 81 -12.30 9.65 -10.18
CA LYS A 81 -13.44 8.72 -10.00
C LYS A 81 -14.28 8.94 -8.74
N SER A 82 -14.30 10.16 -8.20
CA SER A 82 -15.26 10.54 -7.14
C SER A 82 -16.53 11.19 -7.68
N HIS A 83 -16.86 11.02 -8.96
CA HIS A 83 -18.23 11.23 -9.41
C HIS A 83 -18.89 9.86 -9.49
N PRO A 84 -19.78 9.49 -8.54
CA PRO A 84 -20.75 8.45 -8.84
C PRO A 84 -21.45 8.93 -10.11
N SER A 85 -21.40 8.11 -11.15
CA SER A 85 -22.11 8.30 -12.40
C SER A 85 -23.61 8.26 -12.12
N ILE A 86 -24.13 9.37 -11.56
CA ILE A 86 -25.54 9.72 -11.63
C ILE A 86 -25.77 9.96 -13.11
N SER A 87 -26.58 9.09 -13.70
CA SER A 87 -27.00 9.07 -15.10
C SER A 87 -26.94 10.46 -15.72
N GLN A 88 -26.16 10.59 -16.80
CA GLN A 88 -26.10 11.80 -17.60
C GLN A 88 -27.42 11.96 -18.36
N GLU A 89 -28.49 12.33 -17.66
CA GLU A 89 -29.59 13.02 -18.31
C GLU A 89 -29.13 14.42 -18.73
N PRO A 90 -29.58 14.94 -19.88
CA PRO A 90 -29.22 16.28 -20.33
C PRO A 90 -29.65 17.29 -19.26
N ARG A 91 -28.67 17.85 -18.55
CA ARG A 91 -28.92 18.78 -17.45
C ARG A 91 -29.49 20.08 -18.02
N THR A 92 -30.81 20.26 -17.94
CA THR A 92 -31.48 21.52 -18.23
C THR A 92 -30.91 22.63 -17.33
N VAL A 93 -30.77 23.86 -17.84
CA VAL A 93 -30.22 25.01 -17.12
C VAL A 93 -30.83 25.20 -15.72
N GLY A 94 -32.11 24.89 -15.54
CA GLY A 94 -32.77 24.93 -14.23
C GLY A 94 -32.20 23.94 -13.20
N ILE A 95 -31.86 22.71 -13.62
CA ILE A 95 -31.26 21.69 -12.73
C ILE A 95 -29.86 22.13 -12.30
N GLN A 96 -29.11 22.78 -13.20
CA GLN A 96 -27.77 23.29 -12.91
C GLN A 96 -27.78 24.43 -11.89
N ILE A 97 -28.76 25.34 -11.98
CA ILE A 97 -28.93 26.41 -10.99
C ILE A 97 -29.31 25.80 -9.63
N LEU A 98 -30.23 24.83 -9.61
CA LEU A 98 -30.66 24.17 -8.38
C LEU A 98 -29.52 23.42 -7.69
N GLU A 99 -28.68 22.71 -8.45
CA GLU A 99 -27.48 22.03 -7.96
C GLU A 99 -26.47 23.02 -7.39
N SER A 100 -26.32 24.19 -8.02
CA SER A 100 -25.42 25.26 -7.57
C SER A 100 -25.90 25.88 -6.25
N VAL A 101 -27.21 26.15 -6.12
CA VAL A 101 -27.81 26.64 -4.86
C VAL A 101 -27.65 25.61 -3.75
N TYR A 102 -27.89 24.32 -4.03
CA TYR A 102 -27.71 23.25 -3.07
C TYR A 102 -26.28 23.17 -2.54
N ARG A 103 -25.27 23.20 -3.43
CA ARG A 103 -23.86 23.18 -3.03
C ARG A 103 -23.45 24.44 -2.27
N PHE A 104 -23.95 25.61 -2.69
CA PHE A 104 -23.67 26.88 -2.04
C PHE A 104 -24.25 26.93 -0.62
N THR A 105 -25.49 26.48 -0.42
CA THR A 105 -26.13 26.46 0.90
C THR A 105 -25.39 25.55 1.87
N LEU A 106 -25.03 24.33 1.45
CA LEU A 106 -24.22 23.42 2.26
C LEU A 106 -22.83 24.00 2.58
N GLY A 107 -22.16 24.58 1.58
CA GLY A 107 -20.86 25.24 1.77
C GLY A 107 -20.94 26.45 2.71
N SER A 108 -22.01 27.24 2.61
CA SER A 108 -22.23 28.42 3.46
C SER A 108 -22.47 28.03 4.92
N ILE A 109 -23.22 26.96 5.18
CA ILE A 109 -23.44 26.47 6.56
C ILE A 109 -22.13 25.94 7.12
N ALA A 110 -21.43 25.08 6.38
CA ALA A 110 -20.14 24.54 6.81
C ALA A 110 -19.10 25.65 7.04
N GLY A 111 -19.07 26.67 6.18
CA GLY A 111 -18.21 27.84 6.31
C GLY A 111 -18.55 28.71 7.52
N ALA A 112 -19.83 28.98 7.76
CA ALA A 112 -20.28 29.74 8.92
C ALA A 112 -19.95 28.99 10.23
N THR A 113 -20.22 27.69 10.31
CA THR A 113 -19.85 26.87 11.46
C THR A 113 -18.33 26.82 11.66
N GLY A 114 -17.56 26.70 10.58
CA GLY A 114 -16.10 26.77 10.63
C GLY A 114 -15.60 28.11 11.18
N ALA A 115 -16.19 29.22 10.73
CA ALA A 115 -15.85 30.56 11.20
C ALA A 115 -16.19 30.76 12.69
N THR A 116 -17.36 30.29 13.15
CA THR A 116 -17.76 30.38 14.57
C THR A 116 -16.90 29.54 15.49
N VAL A 117 -16.38 28.39 15.03
CA VAL A 117 -15.48 27.55 15.83
C VAL A 117 -14.10 28.21 16.00
N VAL A 118 -13.64 28.98 15.00
CA VAL A 118 -12.35 29.68 15.05
C VAL A 118 -12.42 30.99 15.83
N TYR A 119 -13.59 31.66 15.86
CA TYR A 119 -13.83 32.90 16.62
C TYR A 119 -15.04 32.77 17.55
N PRO A 120 -14.87 32.16 18.74
CA PRO A 120 -15.97 31.81 19.64
C PRO A 120 -16.55 32.98 20.45
N ILE A 121 -16.50 34.23 19.96
CA ILE A 121 -16.87 35.44 20.74
C ILE A 121 -17.85 36.38 20.01
N ASP A 122 -18.26 36.11 18.76
CA ASP A 122 -19.18 37.01 18.02
C ASP A 122 -20.58 36.43 17.75
N LEU A 123 -21.13 35.69 18.73
CA LEU A 123 -22.56 35.35 18.82
C LEU A 123 -23.03 35.45 20.27
#